data_AF-A0A521UX33-F1
#
_entry.id   AF-A0A521UX33-F1
#
_cell.length_a   1.000
_cell.length_b   1.000
_cell.length_c   1.000
_cell.angle_alpha   90.00
_cell.angle_beta   90.00
_cell.angle_gamma   90.00
#
_symmetry.space_group_name_H-M   'P 1'
#
loop_
_entity.id
_entity.type
_entity.pdbx_description
1 polymer ?
#
loop_
_entity_poly.entity_id
_entity_poly.type
_entity_poly.pdbx_seq_one_letter_code
_entity_poly.pdbx_strand_id
1 'polypeptide(L)'
;MKDKDRVLQALAGRNAGTAPVIPLSFSQICHLQQMEPIDLAYDPTPLANLLQQTTQLFGFEAIGILNDLAILPEAAGCVLDWDAPWKPRIASRVTAEQVLDLNPAQVLEQGRFPVVLEVIRRLKVVAGRDRALVGILPEPFTLRDSLIAEMQPGYLEVSLYQKISQLLIEALRKLCENGIDAVIMVADHCTHGDQGPFVQTAAKICKFFGVKSIFYCRSTECSQSHGTAFDAVVRLEPTDGLDSKIRRGTVLRGRKDLAGAQNGALFYVFDEDLEPDLARDPGQLRELMELIKGS
;
A
#
# COMPACT_ATOMS: atom_id res chain seq x y z
N MET A 1 -25.53 -1.70 -3.10
CA MET A 1 -24.29 -1.25 -3.78
C MET A 1 -23.36 -2.44 -3.87
N LYS A 2 -22.61 -2.65 -4.97
CA LYS A 2 -21.62 -3.73 -5.03
C LYS A 2 -20.45 -3.42 -4.10
N ASP A 3 -19.78 -4.45 -3.59
CA ASP A 3 -18.68 -4.31 -2.62
C ASP A 3 -17.54 -3.45 -3.17
N LYS A 4 -17.13 -3.67 -4.42
CA LYS A 4 -16.17 -2.80 -5.11
C LYS A 4 -16.60 -1.32 -5.14
N ASP A 5 -17.85 -1.04 -5.49
CA ASP A 5 -18.34 0.34 -5.55
C ASP A 5 -18.33 0.99 -4.17
N ARG A 6 -18.62 0.22 -3.11
CA ARG A 6 -18.53 0.66 -1.72
C ARG A 6 -17.12 1.10 -1.37
N VAL A 7 -16.12 0.26 -1.68
CA VAL A 7 -14.69 0.58 -1.48
C VAL A 7 -14.30 1.85 -2.23
N LEU A 8 -14.62 1.96 -3.52
CA LEU A 8 -14.24 3.11 -4.33
C LEU A 8 -14.97 4.41 -3.93
N GLN A 9 -16.19 4.32 -3.38
CA GLN A 9 -16.85 5.46 -2.77
C GLN A 9 -16.17 5.87 -1.47
N ALA A 10 -15.85 4.90 -0.61
CA ALA A 10 -15.21 5.17 0.66
C ALA A 10 -13.84 5.85 0.47
N LEU A 11 -13.00 5.29 -0.40
CA LEU A 11 -11.70 5.84 -0.76
C LEU A 11 -11.77 7.20 -1.48
N ALA A 12 -12.92 7.56 -2.05
CA ALA A 12 -13.17 8.89 -2.59
C ALA A 12 -13.67 9.89 -1.53
N GLY A 13 -13.70 9.50 -0.26
CA GLY A 13 -14.25 10.28 0.84
C GLY A 13 -15.76 10.50 0.73
N ARG A 14 -16.48 9.62 0.03
CA ARG A 14 -17.94 9.67 -0.10
C ARG A 14 -18.58 8.65 0.84
N ASN A 15 -19.74 8.98 1.41
CA ASN A 15 -20.48 8.07 2.27
C ASN A 15 -20.81 6.78 1.51
N ALA A 16 -20.33 5.65 2.02
CA ALA A 16 -20.46 4.33 1.42
C ALA A 16 -21.51 3.46 2.16
N GLY A 17 -22.25 4.04 3.12
CA GLY A 17 -23.13 3.34 4.04
C GLY A 17 -22.34 2.71 5.19
N THR A 18 -21.87 1.48 4.97
CA THR A 18 -21.02 0.74 5.91
C THR A 18 -19.55 0.91 5.54
N ALA A 19 -18.68 0.94 6.55
CA ALA A 19 -17.22 1.04 6.36
C ALA A 19 -16.66 -0.23 5.70
N PRO A 20 -16.08 -0.16 4.49
CA PRO A 20 -15.45 -1.33 3.90
C PRO A 20 -14.14 -1.70 4.62
N VAL A 21 -13.76 -2.97 4.52
CA VAL A 21 -12.51 -3.51 5.09
C VAL A 21 -11.51 -3.74 3.95
N ILE A 22 -10.32 -3.17 4.12
CA ILE A 22 -9.21 -3.32 3.16
C ILE A 22 -8.07 -4.05 3.88
N PRO A 23 -7.84 -5.34 3.58
CA PRO A 23 -6.75 -6.09 4.19
C PRO A 23 -5.42 -5.67 3.56
N LEU A 24 -4.53 -5.03 4.32
CA LEU A 24 -3.15 -4.72 3.94
C LEU A 24 -2.20 -5.59 4.81
N SER A 25 -2.48 -6.89 4.84
CA SER A 25 -1.92 -7.83 5.82
C SER A 25 -1.53 -9.17 5.18
N PHE A 26 -0.62 -9.13 4.21
CA PHE A 26 -0.10 -10.30 3.48
C PHE A 26 0.47 -11.40 4.38
N SER A 27 1.37 -11.08 5.31
CA SER A 27 2.02 -12.10 6.15
C SER A 27 1.08 -12.74 7.14
N GLN A 28 0.12 -12.00 7.70
CA GLN A 28 -0.92 -12.60 8.54
C GLN A 28 -1.79 -13.54 7.72
N ILE A 29 -2.12 -13.17 6.49
CA ILE A 29 -2.89 -14.05 5.59
C ILE A 29 -2.12 -15.36 5.31
N CYS A 30 -0.80 -15.30 5.12
CA CYS A 30 0.04 -16.49 4.96
C CYS A 30 -0.02 -17.38 6.21
N HIS A 31 0.17 -16.80 7.40
CA HIS A 31 0.11 -17.55 8.67
C HIS A 31 -1.24 -18.21 8.94
N LEU A 32 -2.35 -17.56 8.62
CA LEU A 32 -3.69 -18.16 8.74
C LEU A 32 -3.84 -19.45 7.93
N GLN A 33 -3.14 -19.54 6.81
CA GLN A 33 -3.15 -20.71 5.94
C GLN A 33 -1.95 -21.63 6.19
N GLN A 34 -1.19 -21.40 7.26
CA GLN A 34 -0.01 -22.19 7.63
C GLN A 34 1.03 -22.26 6.49
N MET A 35 1.21 -21.13 5.80
CA MET A 35 2.20 -20.96 4.74
C MET A 35 3.21 -19.89 5.13
N GLU A 36 4.46 -20.05 4.70
CA GLU A 36 5.49 -19.04 4.88
C GLU A 36 5.41 -18.00 3.74
N PRO A 37 5.54 -16.69 4.03
CA PRO A 37 5.50 -15.65 3.00
C PRO A 37 6.49 -15.87 1.84
N ILE A 38 7.68 -16.40 2.13
CA ILE A 38 8.73 -16.63 1.13
C ILE A 38 8.31 -17.66 0.07
N ASP A 39 7.54 -18.68 0.45
CA ASP A 39 7.09 -19.75 -0.45
C ASP A 39 6.10 -19.24 -1.50
N LEU A 40 5.50 -18.08 -1.25
CA LEU A 40 4.45 -17.48 -2.07
C LEU A 40 4.93 -16.25 -2.83
N ALA A 41 5.94 -15.57 -2.30
CA ALA A 41 6.35 -14.24 -2.76
C ALA A 41 6.84 -14.22 -4.23
N TYR A 42 7.31 -15.35 -4.75
CA TYR A 42 7.90 -15.46 -6.10
C TYR A 42 7.04 -16.23 -7.11
N ASP A 43 5.92 -16.84 -6.71
CA ASP A 43 5.00 -17.52 -7.64
C ASP A 43 3.63 -16.82 -7.65
N PRO A 44 3.20 -16.29 -8.80
CA PRO A 44 1.92 -15.58 -8.89
C PRO A 44 0.71 -16.50 -8.67
N THR A 45 0.86 -17.81 -8.84
CA THR A 45 -0.24 -18.79 -8.75
C THR A 45 -0.71 -18.99 -7.31
N PRO A 46 0.13 -19.50 -6.39
CA PRO A 46 -0.30 -19.71 -5.02
C PRO A 46 -0.60 -18.37 -4.33
N LEU A 47 0.10 -17.29 -4.68
CA LEU A 47 -0.20 -15.95 -4.17
C LEU A 47 -1.60 -15.46 -4.56
N ALA A 48 -1.97 -15.53 -5.84
CA ALA A 48 -3.31 -15.12 -6.29
C ALA A 48 -4.42 -16.00 -5.67
N ASN A 49 -4.17 -17.31 -5.55
CA ASN A 49 -5.12 -18.24 -4.91
C ASN A 49 -5.33 -17.91 -3.44
N LEU A 50 -4.24 -17.67 -2.69
CA LEU A 50 -4.30 -17.30 -1.28
C LEU A 50 -5.12 -16.03 -1.07
N LEU A 51 -4.81 -14.97 -1.83
CA LEU A 51 -5.52 -13.69 -1.73
C LEU A 51 -7.02 -13.86 -2.05
N GLN A 52 -7.36 -14.59 -3.11
CA GLN A 52 -8.75 -14.86 -3.47
C GLN A 52 -9.50 -15.65 -2.38
N GLN A 53 -8.92 -16.75 -1.90
CA GLN A 53 -9.52 -17.61 -0.88
C GLN A 53 -9.75 -16.84 0.42
N THR A 54 -8.79 -16.02 0.82
CA THR A 54 -8.87 -15.20 2.02
C THR A 54 -9.94 -14.13 1.92
N THR A 55 -9.99 -13.41 0.80
CA THR A 55 -11.06 -12.46 0.50
C THR A 55 -12.44 -13.12 0.56
N GLN A 56 -12.59 -14.34 0.06
CA GLN A 56 -13.84 -15.08 0.13
C GLN A 56 -14.16 -15.55 1.56
N LEU A 57 -13.19 -16.10 2.28
CA LEU A 57 -13.34 -16.64 3.63
C LEU A 57 -13.78 -15.57 4.63
N PHE A 58 -13.17 -14.39 4.55
CA PHE A 58 -13.43 -13.29 5.48
C PHE A 58 -14.47 -12.29 4.98
N GLY A 59 -14.87 -12.38 3.71
CA GLY A 59 -15.86 -11.49 3.10
C GLY A 59 -15.32 -10.08 2.85
N PHE A 60 -14.01 -9.92 2.65
CA PHE A 60 -13.38 -8.63 2.37
C PHE A 60 -13.94 -8.02 1.08
N GLU A 61 -14.19 -6.70 1.06
CA GLU A 61 -14.66 -6.01 -0.14
C GLU A 61 -13.54 -5.63 -1.11
N ALA A 62 -12.31 -5.66 -0.62
CA ALA A 62 -11.10 -5.37 -1.37
C ALA A 62 -10.06 -6.49 -1.24
N ILE A 63 -9.14 -6.51 -2.20
CA ILE A 63 -7.94 -7.33 -2.16
C ILE A 63 -6.74 -6.39 -2.14
N GLY A 64 -5.97 -6.40 -1.05
CA GLY A 64 -4.70 -5.71 -0.95
C GLY A 64 -3.63 -6.45 -1.76
N ILE A 65 -2.96 -5.71 -2.63
CA ILE A 65 -1.87 -6.17 -3.50
C ILE A 65 -0.66 -5.30 -3.17
N LEU A 66 0.56 -5.83 -3.27
CA LEU A 66 1.80 -5.11 -2.95
C LEU A 66 1.93 -4.72 -1.48
N ASN A 67 1.49 -5.56 -0.55
CA ASN A 67 1.67 -5.26 0.88
C ASN A 67 3.11 -5.41 1.39
N ASP A 68 4.10 -5.30 0.52
CA ASP A 68 5.51 -5.40 0.87
C ASP A 68 6.27 -4.27 0.18
N LEU A 69 6.64 -3.26 0.98
CA LEU A 69 7.41 -2.10 0.51
C LEU A 69 8.83 -2.48 0.07
N ALA A 70 9.31 -3.69 0.34
CA ALA A 70 10.61 -4.19 -0.10
C ALA A 70 10.62 -4.66 -1.57
N ILE A 71 9.46 -4.74 -2.25
CA ILE A 71 9.38 -5.20 -3.66
C ILE A 71 10.16 -4.27 -4.61
N LEU A 72 10.01 -2.94 -4.47
CA LEU A 72 10.75 -1.99 -5.31
C LEU A 72 12.25 -1.92 -4.95
N PRO A 73 12.65 -1.91 -3.65
CA PRO A 73 14.04 -2.07 -3.26
C PRO A 73 14.70 -3.34 -3.82
N GLU A 74 14.04 -4.50 -3.71
CA GLU A 74 14.53 -5.75 -4.27
C GLU A 74 14.72 -5.66 -5.78
N ALA A 75 13.71 -5.17 -6.50
CA ALA A 75 13.77 -4.97 -7.94
C ALA A 75 14.91 -4.02 -8.36
N ALA A 76 15.25 -3.05 -7.49
CA ALA A 76 16.34 -2.11 -7.69
C ALA A 76 17.73 -2.66 -7.27
N GLY A 77 17.80 -3.89 -6.75
CA GLY A 77 19.06 -4.58 -6.41
C GLY A 77 19.39 -4.66 -4.92
N CYS A 78 18.48 -4.25 -4.02
CA CYS A 78 18.65 -4.52 -2.59
C CYS A 78 18.51 -6.02 -2.30
N VAL A 79 19.26 -6.52 -1.30
CA VAL A 79 19.15 -7.91 -0.84
C VAL A 79 18.15 -8.00 0.30
N LEU A 80 17.33 -9.04 0.28
CA LEU A 80 16.32 -9.32 1.29
C LEU A 80 16.80 -10.39 2.28
N ASP A 81 16.53 -10.17 3.56
CA ASP A 81 16.63 -11.16 4.64
C ASP A 81 15.22 -11.67 4.97
N TRP A 82 15.01 -12.96 4.75
CA TRP A 82 13.76 -13.66 4.99
C TRP A 82 13.72 -14.38 6.34
N ASP A 83 14.78 -14.31 7.16
CA ASP A 83 14.77 -14.86 8.53
C ASP A 83 13.91 -14.00 9.49
N ALA A 84 13.29 -12.95 8.96
CA ALA A 84 12.25 -12.20 9.63
C ALA A 84 10.91 -12.96 9.53
N PRO A 85 10.21 -13.19 10.66
CA PRO A 85 9.03 -14.05 10.69
C PRO A 85 7.81 -13.56 9.89
N TRP A 86 7.79 -12.31 9.41
CA TRP A 86 6.58 -11.71 8.85
C TRP A 86 6.77 -11.22 7.41
N LYS A 87 7.82 -10.45 7.16
CA LYS A 87 8.12 -9.89 5.85
C LYS A 87 9.62 -9.77 5.66
N PRO A 88 10.12 -9.77 4.42
CA PRO A 88 11.55 -9.63 4.21
C PRO A 88 12.04 -8.29 4.76
N ARG A 89 13.18 -8.32 5.43
CA ARG A 89 13.93 -7.10 5.78
C ARG A 89 14.91 -6.77 4.69
N ILE A 90 15.20 -5.49 4.49
CA ILE A 90 16.27 -5.08 3.59
C ILE A 90 17.60 -5.33 4.30
N ALA A 91 18.31 -6.38 3.89
CA ALA A 91 19.59 -6.81 4.43
C ALA A 91 20.74 -5.95 3.92
N SER A 92 20.71 -5.59 2.63
CA SER A 92 21.66 -4.68 2.02
C SER A 92 20.97 -3.69 1.11
N ARG A 93 21.46 -2.46 1.14
CA ARG A 93 20.96 -1.31 0.37
C ARG A 93 21.90 -1.00 -0.79
N VAL A 94 21.36 -0.41 -1.86
CA VAL A 94 22.16 0.10 -2.98
C VAL A 94 22.78 1.45 -2.63
N THR A 95 23.73 1.92 -3.43
CA THR A 95 24.31 3.26 -3.32
C THR A 95 23.47 4.30 -4.06
N ALA A 96 23.63 5.58 -3.72
CA ALA A 96 22.96 6.65 -4.45
C ALA A 96 23.38 6.72 -5.94
N GLU A 97 24.65 6.42 -6.25
CA GLU A 97 25.14 6.28 -7.64
C GLU A 97 24.40 5.16 -8.38
N GLN A 98 24.30 3.98 -7.77
CA GLN A 98 23.54 2.87 -8.35
C GLN A 98 22.08 3.25 -8.62
N VAL A 99 21.44 4.01 -7.71
CA VAL A 99 20.08 4.52 -7.93
C VAL A 99 20.01 5.44 -9.15
N LEU A 100 20.96 6.37 -9.31
CA LEU A 100 21.00 7.31 -10.44
C LEU A 100 21.17 6.59 -11.79
N ASP A 101 21.86 5.47 -11.80
CA ASP A 101 22.08 4.63 -12.99
C ASP A 101 20.90 3.69 -13.31
N LEU A 102 19.91 3.57 -12.42
CA LEU A 102 18.74 2.73 -12.67
C LEU A 102 17.99 3.22 -13.92
N ASN A 103 17.58 2.24 -14.72
CA ASN A 103 16.53 2.39 -15.71
C ASN A 103 15.20 1.89 -15.10
N PRO A 104 14.23 2.79 -14.81
CA PRO A 104 12.96 2.42 -14.22
C PRO A 104 12.24 1.25 -14.89
N ALA A 105 12.21 1.20 -16.24
CA ALA A 105 11.51 0.13 -16.95
C ALA A 105 12.16 -1.24 -16.73
N GLN A 106 13.50 -1.29 -16.74
CA GLN A 106 14.25 -2.53 -16.50
C GLN A 106 14.14 -2.99 -15.05
N VAL A 107 14.14 -2.05 -14.10
CA VAL A 107 13.94 -2.37 -12.67
C VAL A 107 12.62 -3.12 -12.46
N LEU A 108 11.53 -2.67 -13.09
CA LEU A 108 10.22 -3.32 -12.92
C LEU A 108 10.10 -4.70 -13.60
N GLU A 109 11.13 -5.14 -14.33
CA GLU A 109 11.23 -6.49 -14.87
C GLU A 109 11.99 -7.44 -13.92
N GLN A 110 12.52 -6.93 -12.79
CA GLN A 110 13.30 -7.69 -11.81
C GLN A 110 12.51 -8.04 -10.54
N GLY A 111 13.06 -8.97 -9.77
CA GLY A 111 12.55 -9.35 -8.45
C GLY A 111 11.09 -9.80 -8.49
N ARG A 112 10.31 -9.39 -7.48
CA ARG A 112 8.90 -9.77 -7.36
C ARG A 112 7.92 -8.84 -8.08
N PHE A 113 8.36 -7.75 -8.71
CA PHE A 113 7.43 -6.84 -9.37
C PHE A 113 6.65 -7.50 -10.54
N PRO A 114 7.26 -8.32 -11.42
CA PRO A 114 6.52 -9.06 -12.45
C PRO A 114 5.49 -10.04 -11.87
N VAL A 115 5.81 -10.68 -10.74
CA VAL A 115 4.91 -11.61 -10.03
C VAL A 115 3.65 -10.86 -9.59
N VAL A 116 3.81 -9.67 -9.03
CA VAL A 116 2.70 -8.80 -8.65
C VAL A 116 1.82 -8.46 -9.83
N LEU A 117 2.40 -8.04 -10.96
CA LEU A 117 1.60 -7.68 -12.14
C LEU A 117 0.78 -8.87 -12.64
N GLU A 118 1.35 -10.07 -12.59
CA GLU A 118 0.65 -11.29 -12.96
C GLU A 118 -0.47 -11.64 -11.97
N VAL A 119 -0.26 -11.47 -10.67
CA VAL A 119 -1.31 -11.60 -9.64
C VAL A 119 -2.46 -10.64 -9.90
N ILE A 120 -2.17 -9.37 -10.22
CA ILE A 120 -3.21 -8.37 -10.55
C ILE A 120 -4.05 -8.85 -11.74
N ARG A 121 -3.43 -9.33 -12.83
CA ARG A 121 -4.15 -9.81 -14.01
C ARG A 121 -5.08 -10.97 -13.67
N ARG A 122 -4.59 -11.95 -12.91
CA ARG A 122 -5.38 -13.12 -12.49
C ARG A 122 -6.56 -12.71 -11.63
N LEU A 123 -6.30 -11.92 -10.58
CA LEU A 123 -7.32 -11.40 -9.68
C LEU A 123 -8.35 -10.53 -10.39
N LYS A 124 -7.94 -9.76 -11.42
CA LYS A 124 -8.86 -8.95 -12.22
C LYS A 124 -9.90 -9.81 -12.93
N VAL A 125 -9.47 -10.97 -13.46
CA VAL A 125 -10.35 -11.91 -14.15
C VAL A 125 -11.29 -12.60 -13.16
N VAL A 126 -10.79 -13.09 -12.03
CA VAL A 126 -11.57 -13.96 -11.12
C VAL A 126 -12.38 -13.22 -10.07
N ALA A 127 -11.96 -12.03 -9.63
CA ALA A 127 -12.59 -11.28 -8.54
C ALA A 127 -12.82 -9.79 -8.84
N GLY A 128 -12.11 -9.21 -9.81
CA GLY A 128 -12.08 -7.76 -10.04
C GLY A 128 -13.37 -7.11 -10.52
N ARG A 129 -14.42 -7.89 -10.80
CA ARG A 129 -15.78 -7.38 -11.05
C ARG A 129 -16.50 -6.98 -9.76
N ASP A 130 -16.26 -7.72 -8.68
CA ASP A 130 -17.02 -7.58 -7.42
C ASP A 130 -16.13 -7.11 -6.26
N ARG A 131 -14.81 -7.33 -6.34
CA ARG A 131 -13.80 -6.89 -5.38
C ARG A 131 -12.94 -5.77 -5.96
N ALA A 132 -12.62 -4.78 -5.14
CA ALA A 132 -11.66 -3.75 -5.50
C ALA A 132 -10.22 -4.28 -5.37
N LEU A 133 -9.38 -4.08 -6.38
CA LEU A 133 -7.95 -4.39 -6.30
C LEU A 133 -7.18 -3.14 -5.84
N VAL A 134 -6.53 -3.21 -4.68
CA VAL A 134 -5.87 -2.06 -4.06
C VAL A 134 -4.36 -2.31 -4.01
N GLY A 135 -3.60 -1.54 -4.77
CA GLY A 135 -2.13 -1.58 -4.71
C GLY A 135 -1.59 -0.68 -3.60
N ILE A 136 -0.38 -0.98 -3.13
CA ILE A 136 0.37 -0.12 -2.20
C ILE A 136 1.70 0.24 -2.86
N LEU A 137 2.10 1.50 -2.70
CA LEU A 137 3.43 1.97 -3.08
C LEU A 137 4.00 2.85 -1.97
N PRO A 138 5.32 2.82 -1.72
CA PRO A 138 5.94 3.84 -0.88
C PRO A 138 5.92 5.19 -1.59
N GLU A 139 5.84 6.28 -0.83
CA GLU A 139 6.14 7.61 -1.37
C GLU A 139 7.67 7.79 -1.59
N PRO A 140 8.11 8.80 -2.37
CA PRO A 140 9.51 8.94 -2.78
C PRO A 140 10.56 8.88 -1.66
N PHE A 141 10.35 9.50 -0.51
CA PHE A 141 11.34 9.48 0.56
C PHE A 141 11.34 8.16 1.34
N THR A 142 10.18 7.55 1.55
CA THR A 142 10.07 6.20 2.11
C THR A 142 10.79 5.19 1.21
N LEU A 143 10.65 5.32 -0.11
CA LEU A 143 11.41 4.50 -1.05
C LEU A 143 12.91 4.82 -1.00
N ARG A 144 13.31 6.09 -0.91
CA ARG A 144 14.71 6.51 -0.74
C ARG A 144 15.33 5.82 0.47
N ASP A 145 14.69 5.89 1.63
CA ASP A 145 15.23 5.36 2.89
C ASP A 145 15.27 3.82 2.90
N SER A 146 14.41 3.20 2.08
CA SER A 146 14.48 1.78 1.80
C SER A 146 15.65 1.42 0.87
N LEU A 147 15.96 2.27 -0.12
CA LEU A 147 17.00 2.03 -1.13
C LEU A 147 18.42 2.32 -0.63
N ILE A 148 18.61 3.38 0.14
CA ILE A 148 19.94 3.88 0.55
C ILE A 148 20.02 4.08 2.08
N ALA A 149 21.14 3.68 2.69
CA ALA A 149 21.32 3.76 4.15
C ALA A 149 21.78 5.15 4.60
N GLU A 150 22.70 5.76 3.85
CA GLU A 150 23.29 7.05 4.18
C GLU A 150 23.47 7.88 2.92
N MET A 151 23.07 9.15 3.00
CA MET A 151 23.35 10.14 1.95
C MET A 151 24.81 10.56 2.07
N GLN A 152 25.64 10.19 1.10
CA GLN A 152 27.02 10.65 1.10
C GLN A 152 27.12 12.16 0.78
N PRO A 153 28.11 12.88 1.34
CA PRO A 153 28.33 14.29 1.02
C PRO A 153 28.60 14.48 -0.48
N GLY A 154 27.89 15.41 -1.13
CA GLY A 154 28.11 15.76 -2.54
C GLY A 154 27.05 15.23 -3.53
N TYR A 155 26.10 14.40 -3.08
CA TYR A 155 24.97 14.01 -3.93
C TYR A 155 23.92 15.13 -4.03
N LEU A 156 23.50 15.43 -5.25
CA LEU A 156 22.39 16.35 -5.51
C LEU A 156 21.07 15.64 -5.14
N GLU A 157 20.57 15.92 -3.94
CA GLU A 157 19.29 15.42 -3.40
C GLU A 157 18.14 15.50 -4.43
N VAL A 158 18.13 16.56 -5.25
CA VAL A 158 17.16 16.76 -6.34
C VAL A 158 17.22 15.67 -7.41
N SER A 159 18.43 15.29 -7.86
CA SER A 159 18.61 14.28 -8.92
C SER A 159 18.18 12.89 -8.46
N LEU A 160 18.51 12.56 -7.20
CA LEU A 160 18.10 11.31 -6.58
C LEU A 160 16.57 11.26 -6.43
N TYR A 161 15.97 12.34 -5.92
CA TYR A 161 14.51 12.45 -5.80
C TYR A 161 13.81 12.31 -7.16
N GLN A 162 14.33 12.95 -8.21
CA GLN A 162 13.78 12.84 -9.56
C GLN A 162 13.83 11.39 -10.07
N LYS A 163 14.95 10.70 -9.89
CA LYS A 163 15.12 9.31 -10.32
C LYS A 163 14.19 8.36 -9.57
N ILE A 164 14.08 8.50 -8.26
CA ILE A 164 13.17 7.71 -7.42
C ILE A 164 11.71 7.99 -7.82
N SER A 165 11.37 9.27 -8.07
CA SER A 165 10.05 9.64 -8.57
C SER A 165 9.74 9.01 -9.93
N GLN A 166 10.71 8.97 -10.84
CA GLN A 166 10.55 8.30 -12.14
C GLN A 166 10.27 6.80 -11.97
N LEU A 167 10.99 6.12 -11.07
CA LEU A 167 10.74 4.71 -10.75
C LEU A 167 9.33 4.49 -10.21
N LEU A 168 8.89 5.30 -9.24
CA LEU A 168 7.53 5.21 -8.68
C LEU A 168 6.43 5.52 -9.69
N ILE A 169 6.65 6.50 -10.56
CA ILE A 169 5.70 6.86 -11.62
C ILE A 169 5.57 5.73 -12.64
N GLU A 170 6.67 5.07 -13.00
CA GLU A 170 6.63 3.91 -13.89
C GLU A 170 5.96 2.70 -13.20
N ALA A 171 6.26 2.46 -11.93
CA ALA A 171 5.61 1.42 -11.13
C ALA A 171 4.10 1.64 -11.06
N LEU A 172 3.67 2.85 -10.72
CA LEU A 172 2.27 3.25 -10.68
C LEU A 172 1.59 3.03 -12.03
N ARG A 173 2.22 3.45 -13.13
CA ARG A 173 1.69 3.26 -14.48
C ARG A 173 1.47 1.78 -14.77
N LYS A 174 2.45 0.92 -14.50
CA LYS A 174 2.32 -0.53 -14.68
C LYS A 174 1.18 -1.11 -13.86
N LEU A 175 1.02 -0.70 -12.61
CA LEU A 175 -0.11 -1.16 -11.79
C LEU A 175 -1.45 -0.73 -12.39
N CYS A 176 -1.58 0.54 -12.78
CA CYS A 176 -2.80 1.05 -13.43
C CYS A 176 -3.12 0.32 -14.74
N GLU A 177 -2.13 0.09 -15.59
CA GLU A 177 -2.27 -0.65 -16.86
C GLU A 177 -2.75 -2.10 -16.64
N ASN A 178 -2.34 -2.72 -15.54
CA ASN A 178 -2.76 -4.09 -15.19
C ASN A 178 -4.11 -4.13 -14.44
N GLY A 179 -4.69 -2.97 -14.13
CA GLY A 179 -6.10 -2.87 -13.73
C GLY A 179 -6.35 -2.88 -12.23
N ILE A 180 -5.43 -2.35 -11.42
CA ILE A 180 -5.78 -1.94 -10.05
C ILE A 180 -6.92 -0.93 -10.07
N ASP A 181 -7.71 -0.87 -8.99
CA ASP A 181 -8.83 0.07 -8.85
C ASP A 181 -8.47 1.24 -7.92
N ALA A 182 -7.53 1.03 -7.00
CA ALA A 182 -6.97 2.06 -6.13
C ALA A 182 -5.48 1.82 -5.84
N VAL A 183 -4.77 2.88 -5.48
CA VAL A 183 -3.40 2.85 -4.95
C VAL A 183 -3.31 3.64 -3.65
N ILE A 184 -2.69 3.05 -2.64
CA ILE A 184 -2.34 3.72 -1.39
C ILE A 184 -0.84 4.02 -1.42
N MET A 185 -0.51 5.31 -1.42
CA MET A 185 0.85 5.81 -1.29
C MET A 185 1.17 5.97 0.20
N VAL A 186 2.16 5.23 0.69
CA VAL A 186 2.50 5.14 2.12
C VAL A 186 3.74 5.98 2.42
N ALA A 187 3.62 6.84 3.42
CA ALA A 187 4.71 7.57 4.04
C ALA A 187 4.97 7.02 5.44
N ASP A 188 6.19 6.52 5.69
CA ASP A 188 6.58 6.06 7.03
C ASP A 188 6.73 7.22 8.03
N HIS A 189 7.10 8.39 7.54
CA HIS A 189 7.27 9.60 8.34
C HIS A 189 6.85 10.82 7.54
N CYS A 190 6.53 11.91 8.25
CA CYS A 190 6.29 13.20 7.61
C CYS A 190 7.59 13.72 7.04
N THR A 191 7.76 13.62 5.74
CA THR A 191 8.98 14.08 5.09
C THR A 191 8.91 15.58 4.87
N HIS A 192 9.94 16.30 5.31
CA HIS A 192 10.13 17.71 5.01
C HIS A 192 10.71 17.85 3.59
N GLY A 193 9.85 18.12 2.60
CA GLY A 193 10.29 18.35 1.22
C GLY A 193 9.11 18.62 0.27
N ASP A 194 9.33 19.39 -0.80
CA ASP A 194 8.30 19.65 -1.80
C ASP A 194 8.06 18.40 -2.68
N GLN A 195 7.04 17.62 -2.31
CA GLN A 195 6.56 16.50 -3.12
C GLN A 195 5.58 16.90 -4.22
N GLY A 196 5.29 18.20 -4.37
CA GLY A 196 4.27 18.72 -5.27
C GLY A 196 4.34 18.15 -6.70
N PRO A 197 5.51 18.13 -7.36
CA PRO A 197 5.63 17.59 -8.71
C PRO A 197 5.29 16.10 -8.84
N PHE A 198 5.77 15.27 -7.91
CA PHE A 198 5.47 13.83 -7.88
C PHE A 198 3.98 13.61 -7.62
N VAL A 199 3.44 14.21 -6.57
CA VAL A 199 2.03 14.07 -6.17
C VAL A 199 1.09 14.48 -7.30
N GLN A 200 1.36 15.61 -7.97
CA GLN A 200 0.57 16.05 -9.12
C GLN A 200 0.64 15.08 -10.29
N THR A 201 1.81 14.51 -10.57
CA THR A 201 2.00 13.57 -11.68
C THR A 201 1.30 12.25 -11.38
N ALA A 202 1.49 11.69 -10.19
CA ALA A 202 0.83 10.48 -9.74
C ALA A 202 -0.70 10.61 -9.78
N ALA A 203 -1.25 11.71 -9.25
CA ALA A 203 -2.68 11.99 -9.30
C ALA A 203 -3.23 12.09 -10.75
N LYS A 204 -2.48 12.72 -11.67
CA LYS A 204 -2.86 12.78 -13.10
C LYS A 204 -2.90 11.40 -13.74
N ILE A 205 -1.92 10.54 -13.44
CA ILE A 205 -1.88 9.15 -13.93
C ILE A 205 -3.08 8.37 -13.41
N CYS A 206 -3.30 8.39 -12.10
CA CYS A 206 -4.45 7.71 -11.48
C CYS A 206 -5.76 8.18 -12.11
N LYS A 207 -5.94 9.50 -12.27
CA LYS A 207 -7.11 10.08 -12.94
C LYS A 207 -7.28 9.60 -14.38
N PHE A 208 -6.19 9.53 -15.16
CA PHE A 208 -6.22 9.05 -16.54
C PHE A 208 -6.71 7.60 -16.64
N PHE A 209 -6.28 6.73 -15.72
CA PHE A 209 -6.69 5.32 -15.67
C PHE A 209 -7.99 5.08 -14.87
N GLY A 210 -8.59 6.11 -14.27
CA GLY A 210 -9.76 5.96 -13.41
C GLY A 210 -9.48 5.27 -12.06
N VAL A 211 -8.21 5.23 -11.64
CA VAL A 211 -7.74 4.63 -10.39
C VAL A 211 -7.87 5.63 -9.25
N LYS A 212 -8.31 5.18 -8.07
CA LYS A 212 -8.34 6.01 -6.86
C LYS A 212 -6.97 6.15 -6.23
N SER A 213 -6.61 7.36 -5.88
CA SER A 213 -5.29 7.70 -5.37
C SER A 213 -5.39 8.21 -3.95
N ILE A 214 -4.71 7.52 -3.04
CA ILE A 214 -4.82 7.74 -1.61
C ILE A 214 -3.44 7.99 -1.05
N PHE A 215 -3.30 9.01 -0.21
CA PHE A 215 -2.09 9.23 0.57
C PHE A 215 -2.32 8.81 2.01
N TYR A 216 -1.42 7.99 2.54
CA TYR A 216 -1.45 7.48 3.90
C TYR A 216 -0.11 7.79 4.56
N CYS A 217 -0.14 8.46 5.72
CA CYS A 217 1.04 8.67 6.55
C CYS A 217 0.90 7.88 7.85
N ARG A 218 1.93 7.10 8.19
CA ARG A 218 2.02 6.31 9.43
C ARG A 218 2.20 7.18 10.66
N SER A 219 2.73 8.39 10.51
CA SER A 219 2.90 9.33 11.62
C SER A 219 1.62 10.12 11.91
N THR A 220 1.23 10.18 13.19
CA THR A 220 0.10 10.96 13.71
C THR A 220 0.31 12.48 13.62
N GLU A 221 1.57 12.91 13.44
CA GLU A 221 1.98 14.31 13.33
C GLU A 221 1.75 14.91 11.93
N CYS A 222 1.25 14.11 10.98
CA CYS A 222 0.94 14.53 9.61
C CYS A 222 -0.31 15.43 9.55
N SER A 223 -0.25 16.56 10.25
CA SER A 223 -1.29 17.60 10.31
C SER A 223 -1.17 18.63 9.19
N GLN A 224 -0.16 18.50 8.31
CA GLN A 224 0.10 19.43 7.21
C GLN A 224 0.31 18.72 5.87
N SER A 225 -0.66 17.88 5.46
CA SER A 225 -0.69 17.45 4.06
C SER A 225 -1.12 18.64 3.20
N HIS A 226 -0.12 19.21 2.51
CA HIS A 226 -0.26 20.23 1.49
C HIS A 226 -1.32 19.78 0.50
N GLY A 227 -2.30 20.64 0.18
CA GLY A 227 -3.48 20.33 -0.65
C GLY A 227 -3.21 19.25 -1.69
N THR A 228 -3.53 18.00 -1.34
CA THR A 228 -3.06 16.85 -2.10
C THR A 228 -3.85 16.79 -3.40
N ALA A 229 -3.15 16.56 -4.51
CA ALA A 229 -3.80 16.29 -5.79
C ALA A 229 -4.52 14.92 -5.78
N PHE A 230 -4.25 14.10 -4.76
CA PHE A 230 -4.86 12.79 -4.53
C PHE A 230 -6.36 12.88 -4.19
N ASP A 231 -7.08 11.79 -4.42
CA ASP A 231 -8.53 11.72 -4.15
C ASP A 231 -8.82 11.81 -2.64
N ALA A 232 -7.90 11.31 -1.81
CA ALA A 232 -8.06 11.20 -0.36
C ALA A 232 -6.71 11.25 0.38
N VAL A 233 -6.76 11.74 1.62
CA VAL A 233 -5.71 11.52 2.63
C VAL A 233 -6.31 10.67 3.74
N VAL A 234 -5.58 9.68 4.21
CA VAL A 234 -6.03 8.78 5.27
C VAL A 234 -5.25 9.09 6.53
N ARG A 235 -6.01 9.33 7.59
CA ARG A 235 -5.48 9.31 8.95
C ARG A 235 -5.93 8.02 9.61
N LEU A 236 -4.97 7.24 10.11
CA LEU A 236 -5.28 6.13 10.99
C LEU A 236 -5.42 6.64 12.41
N GLU A 237 -6.52 6.30 13.04
CA GLU A 237 -6.79 6.57 14.45
C GLU A 237 -6.84 5.24 15.21
N PRO A 238 -6.37 5.20 16.47
CA PRO A 238 -6.69 4.10 17.37
C PRO A 238 -8.20 3.90 17.41
N THR A 239 -8.63 2.66 17.48
CA THR A 239 -10.05 2.35 17.48
C THR A 239 -10.52 2.20 18.94
N ASP A 240 -11.21 3.21 19.48
CA ASP A 240 -11.71 3.16 20.86
C ASP A 240 -12.69 1.99 21.03
N GLY A 241 -12.41 1.08 21.98
CA GLY A 241 -13.26 -0.06 22.30
C GLY A 241 -13.12 -1.29 21.38
N LEU A 242 -12.32 -1.20 20.31
CA LEU A 242 -11.79 -2.36 19.58
C LEU A 242 -10.36 -2.65 20.07
N ASP A 243 -9.88 -3.89 19.87
CA ASP A 243 -8.51 -4.29 20.21
C ASP A 243 -7.50 -3.27 19.62
N SER A 244 -6.43 -2.91 20.35
CA SER A 244 -5.41 -1.91 19.94
C SER A 244 -4.79 -2.19 18.57
N LYS A 245 -4.94 -3.45 18.20
CA LYS A 245 -4.66 -4.22 16.99
C LYS A 245 -5.39 -3.80 15.70
N ILE A 246 -6.48 -3.03 15.78
CA ILE A 246 -7.16 -2.46 14.61
C ILE A 246 -6.92 -0.96 14.55
N ARG A 247 -6.60 -0.45 13.36
CA ARG A 247 -6.69 0.98 13.07
C ARG A 247 -7.90 1.29 12.20
N ARG A 248 -8.62 2.32 12.63
CA ARG A 248 -9.69 2.93 11.84
C ARG A 248 -9.09 4.00 10.95
N GLY A 249 -9.20 3.82 9.64
CA GLY A 249 -8.86 4.82 8.66
C GLY A 249 -10.02 5.79 8.47
N THR A 250 -9.78 7.06 8.78
CA THR A 250 -10.70 8.15 8.43
C THR A 250 -10.18 8.82 7.17
N VAL A 251 -10.97 8.78 6.10
CA VAL A 251 -10.68 9.51 4.87
C VAL A 251 -10.96 10.99 5.10
N LEU A 252 -9.94 11.82 5.00
CA LEU A 252 -10.02 13.27 5.10
C LEU A 252 -10.07 13.87 3.71
N ARG A 253 -11.10 14.69 3.45
CA ARG A 253 -11.31 15.40 2.18
C ARG A 253 -11.52 16.89 2.46
N GLY A 254 -10.62 17.76 2.00
CA GLY A 254 -10.82 19.21 2.14
C GLY A 254 -9.58 20.04 1.91
N ARG A 255 -9.76 21.20 1.24
CA ARG A 255 -8.71 22.15 0.86
C ARG A 255 -8.00 22.73 2.09
N LYS A 256 -6.67 22.84 1.97
CA LYS A 256 -5.71 23.67 2.72
C LYS A 256 -5.62 23.53 4.25
N ASP A 257 -6.61 22.95 4.92
CA ASP A 257 -6.66 22.97 6.38
C ASP A 257 -7.43 21.74 6.90
N LEU A 258 -6.69 20.74 7.41
CA LEU A 258 -7.23 19.53 8.04
C LEU A 258 -8.14 19.83 9.24
N ALA A 259 -8.06 21.05 9.79
CA ALA A 259 -8.92 21.54 10.87
C ALA A 259 -10.40 21.72 10.47
N GLY A 260 -10.73 21.72 9.15
CA GLY A 260 -12.09 21.85 8.63
C GLY A 260 -12.55 20.67 7.77
N ALA A 261 -11.79 19.57 7.72
CA ALA A 261 -12.16 18.40 6.93
C ALA A 261 -13.42 17.75 7.52
N GLN A 262 -14.45 17.54 6.69
CA GLN A 262 -15.57 16.69 7.08
C GLN A 262 -15.08 15.24 7.15
N ASN A 263 -15.43 14.52 8.23
CA ASN A 263 -15.15 13.09 8.36
C ASN A 263 -15.74 12.35 7.15
N GLY A 264 -14.85 11.88 6.26
CA GLY A 264 -15.22 11.02 5.15
C GLY A 264 -15.45 9.58 5.60
N ALA A 265 -15.84 8.74 4.65
CA ALA A 265 -16.11 7.33 4.91
C ALA A 265 -14.94 6.64 5.63
N LEU A 266 -15.34 5.72 6.50
CA LEU A 266 -14.45 4.91 7.31
C LEU A 266 -14.03 3.69 6.54
N PHE A 267 -12.81 3.22 6.77
CA PHE A 267 -12.41 1.89 6.39
C PHE A 267 -11.46 1.33 7.44
N TYR A 268 -11.39 0.00 7.52
CA TYR A 268 -10.47 -0.68 8.41
C TYR A 268 -9.26 -1.14 7.62
N VAL A 269 -8.07 -0.85 8.19
CA VAL A 269 -6.80 -1.34 7.67
C VAL A 269 -6.22 -2.31 8.69
N PHE A 270 -5.90 -3.50 8.20
CA PHE A 270 -4.95 -4.39 8.87
C PHE A 270 -3.60 -4.13 8.26
N ASP A 271 -2.65 -3.58 9.00
CA ASP A 271 -1.28 -3.32 8.54
C ASP A 271 -0.30 -4.09 9.44
N GLU A 272 0.58 -4.87 8.82
CA GLU A 272 1.66 -5.64 9.46
C GLU A 272 2.62 -4.81 10.29
N ASP A 273 2.87 -3.57 9.86
CA ASP A 273 3.78 -2.67 10.56
C ASP A 273 3.16 -2.07 11.82
N LEU A 274 1.85 -2.21 12.00
CA LEU A 274 1.14 -1.62 13.11
C LEU A 274 1.01 -2.56 14.30
N GLU A 275 0.92 -3.88 14.12
CA GLU A 275 0.86 -4.89 15.20
C GLU A 275 1.38 -6.28 14.76
N PRO A 276 2.65 -6.62 15.05
CA PRO A 276 3.25 -7.91 14.69
C PRO A 276 2.68 -9.12 15.45
N ASP A 277 2.11 -8.93 16.65
CA ASP A 277 1.76 -10.03 17.56
C ASP A 277 0.35 -10.60 17.34
N LEU A 278 -0.51 -9.90 16.61
CA LEU A 278 -1.88 -10.29 16.23
C LEU A 278 -1.91 -11.58 15.39
N ALA A 279 -0.79 -11.91 14.75
CA ALA A 279 -0.62 -13.02 13.82
C ALA A 279 -0.46 -14.41 14.49
N ARG A 280 -0.30 -14.48 15.81
CA ARG A 280 0.01 -15.76 16.50
C ARG A 280 -1.20 -16.64 16.75
N ASP A 281 -2.42 -16.11 16.61
CA ASP A 281 -3.65 -16.87 16.86
C ASP A 281 -4.69 -16.62 15.74
N PRO A 282 -4.87 -17.59 14.82
CA PRO A 282 -5.93 -17.55 13.81
C PRO A 282 -7.34 -17.35 14.39
N GLY A 283 -7.57 -17.75 15.63
CA GLY A 283 -8.81 -17.52 16.38
C GLY A 283 -9.03 -16.04 16.65
N GLN A 284 -8.01 -15.33 17.14
CA GLN A 284 -8.09 -13.88 17.41
C GLN A 284 -8.36 -13.08 16.16
N LEU A 285 -7.70 -13.38 15.03
CA LEU A 285 -7.99 -12.65 13.80
C LEU A 285 -9.42 -12.91 13.30
N ARG A 286 -9.93 -14.14 13.43
CA ARG A 286 -11.33 -14.43 13.08
C ARG A 286 -12.31 -13.68 13.98
N GLU A 287 -12.08 -13.63 15.29
CA GLU A 287 -12.89 -12.84 16.23
C GLU A 287 -12.85 -11.36 15.88
N LEU A 288 -11.67 -10.84 15.56
CA LEU A 288 -11.44 -9.47 15.16
C LEU A 288 -12.21 -9.12 13.88
N MET A 289 -12.24 -10.05 12.92
CA MET A 289 -13.00 -9.92 11.68
C MET A 289 -14.51 -9.89 11.92
N GLU A 290 -15.03 -10.71 12.82
CA GLU A 290 -16.45 -10.69 13.18
C GLU A 290 -16.83 -9.41 13.93
N LEU A 291 -15.90 -8.88 14.76
CA LEU A 291 -16.10 -7.62 15.47
C LEU A 291 -16.16 -6.43 14.52
N ILE A 292 -15.31 -6.40 13.48
CA ILE A 292 -15.38 -5.38 12.42
C ILE A 292 -16.68 -5.48 11.62
N LYS A 293 -17.15 -6.67 11.27
CA LYS A 293 -18.42 -6.83 10.55
C LYS A 293 -19.64 -6.37 11.36
N GLY A 294 -19.55 -6.40 12.70
CA GLY A 294 -20.62 -5.99 13.61
C GLY A 294 -20.63 -4.50 13.97
N SER A 295 -19.65 -3.71 13.51
CA SER A 295 -19.50 -2.27 13.80
C SER A 295 -19.88 -1.37 12.61
#